data_AF-A0A2P5P7V6-F1
#
_entry.id   AF-A0A2P5P7V6-F1
#
_cell.length_a   1.000
_cell.length_b   1.000
_cell.length_c   1.000
_cell.angle_alpha   90.00
_cell.angle_beta   90.00
_cell.angle_gamma   90.00
#
_symmetry.space_group_name_H-M   'P 1'
#
loop_
_entity.id
_entity.type
_entity.pdbx_description
1 polymer ?
#
loop_
_entity_poly.entity_id
_entity_poly.type
_entity_poly.pdbx_seq_one_letter_code
_entity_poly.pdbx_strand_id
1 'polypeptide(L)'
;MLIFEGVRKLFGKPEKRFEFEDYPIKTWKNPNAGEPKVAFGAKIDGWVTMVGHGETPERAIEALKVRFNQYKGYNKKLPEPHTHVPLKFAPSDKISKYETIAIDYFLKVLDMDYKNGFYSDGSSLANFGLMNEDQNDRAKRAIIEKTQALYGIDITDLYDGPLYLVFERIKESKVL
;
A
#
# COMPACT_ATOMS: atom_id res chain seq x y z
N MET A 1 55.74 0.29 -38.78
CA MET A 1 54.40 0.70 -39.25
C MET A 1 53.38 -0.20 -38.56
N LEU A 2 52.70 0.35 -37.56
CA LEU A 2 51.63 -0.30 -36.77
C LEU A 2 50.38 -0.52 -37.65
N ILE A 3 49.72 -1.69 -37.56
CA ILE A 3 48.25 -1.77 -37.59
C ILE A 3 47.80 -2.84 -36.60
N PHE A 4 46.79 -2.45 -35.81
CA PHE A 4 46.37 -2.96 -34.51
C PHE A 4 45.61 -4.29 -34.53
N GLU A 5 45.76 -5.00 -33.42
CA GLU A 5 44.93 -6.12 -32.95
C GLU A 5 43.44 -5.78 -33.00
N GLY A 6 42.66 -6.73 -33.53
CA GLY A 6 41.21 -6.66 -33.59
C GLY A 6 40.59 -6.70 -32.19
N VAL A 7 40.12 -5.55 -31.72
CA VAL A 7 39.26 -5.44 -30.54
C VAL A 7 37.92 -6.11 -30.84
N ARG A 8 37.76 -7.35 -30.39
CA ARG A 8 36.47 -8.03 -30.32
C ARG A 8 35.61 -7.33 -29.28
N LYS A 9 34.81 -6.34 -29.71
CA LYS A 9 33.78 -5.72 -28.87
C LYS A 9 32.83 -6.81 -28.35
N LEU A 10 32.92 -7.08 -27.05
CA LEU A 10 31.91 -7.80 -26.27
C LEU A 10 30.65 -6.92 -26.19
N PHE A 11 29.83 -6.95 -27.23
CA PHE A 11 28.46 -6.45 -27.11
C PHE A 11 27.68 -7.47 -26.28
N GLY A 12 27.43 -7.13 -25.00
CA GLY A 12 26.44 -7.83 -24.20
C GLY A 12 25.10 -7.87 -24.96
N LYS A 13 24.33 -8.95 -24.80
CA LYS A 13 22.99 -9.04 -25.40
C LYS A 13 22.17 -7.79 -24.98
N PRO A 14 21.46 -7.14 -25.91
CA PRO A 14 20.59 -6.02 -25.55
C PRO A 14 19.60 -6.50 -24.48
N GLU A 15 19.50 -5.74 -23.38
CA GLU A 15 18.52 -6.01 -22.33
C GLU A 15 17.12 -5.95 -22.95
N LYS A 16 16.36 -7.05 -22.83
CA LYS A 16 15.02 -7.15 -23.38
C LYS A 16 14.15 -6.08 -22.70
N ARG A 17 13.62 -5.15 -23.48
CA ARG A 17 12.71 -4.11 -22.99
C ARG A 17 11.28 -4.55 -23.27
N PHE A 18 10.50 -4.75 -22.22
CA PHE A 18 9.08 -5.08 -22.34
C PHE A 18 8.25 -3.81 -22.54
N GLU A 19 7.26 -3.90 -23.41
CA GLU A 19 6.22 -2.91 -23.64
C GLU A 19 4.90 -3.33 -23.00
N PHE A 20 3.94 -2.41 -22.94
CA PHE A 20 2.65 -2.67 -22.29
C PHE A 20 1.91 -3.85 -22.92
N GLU A 21 2.00 -3.95 -24.25
CA GLU A 21 1.35 -4.96 -25.08
C GLU A 21 1.94 -6.37 -24.88
N ASP A 22 3.12 -6.49 -24.27
CA ASP A 22 3.72 -7.79 -23.95
C ASP A 22 3.02 -8.49 -22.77
N TYR A 23 2.24 -7.75 -21.97
CA TYR A 23 1.64 -8.27 -20.76
C TYR A 23 0.20 -8.74 -20.97
N PRO A 24 -0.19 -9.91 -20.43
CA PRO A 24 -1.58 -10.32 -20.40
C PRO A 24 -2.41 -9.39 -19.51
N ILE A 25 -3.54 -8.89 -20.03
CA ILE A 25 -4.45 -7.99 -19.32
C ILE A 25 -5.77 -8.71 -19.03
N LYS A 26 -6.29 -8.50 -17.82
CA LYS A 26 -7.64 -8.92 -17.43
C LYS A 26 -8.46 -7.70 -17.04
N THR A 27 -9.71 -7.64 -17.51
CA THR A 27 -10.69 -6.64 -17.10
C THR A 27 -11.78 -7.26 -16.24
N TRP A 28 -12.44 -6.45 -15.43
CA TRP A 28 -13.61 -6.87 -14.66
C TRP A 28 -14.56 -5.69 -14.43
N LYS A 29 -15.82 -6.00 -14.17
CA LYS A 29 -16.80 -5.06 -13.63
C LYS A 29 -16.74 -5.10 -12.10
N ASN A 30 -16.66 -3.94 -11.46
CA ASN A 30 -16.68 -3.82 -10.02
C ASN A 30 -18.14 -3.71 -9.53
N PRO A 31 -18.71 -4.73 -8.88
CA PRO A 31 -20.09 -4.68 -8.39
C PRO A 31 -20.26 -3.69 -7.21
N ASN A 32 -19.17 -3.32 -6.54
CA ASN A 32 -19.16 -2.46 -5.37
C ASN A 32 -18.75 -1.01 -5.71
N ALA A 33 -18.78 -0.63 -7.00
CA ALA A 33 -18.41 0.71 -7.40
C ALA A 33 -19.43 1.73 -6.89
N GLY A 34 -19.00 2.58 -5.95
CA GLY A 34 -19.79 3.72 -5.46
C GLY A 34 -19.80 4.92 -6.42
N GLU A 35 -18.99 4.89 -7.47
CA GLU A 35 -18.87 5.97 -8.45
C GLU A 35 -18.48 5.44 -9.84
N PRO A 36 -18.86 6.13 -10.93
CA PRO A 36 -18.59 5.67 -12.30
C PRO A 36 -17.11 5.41 -12.58
N LYS A 37 -16.22 6.26 -12.08
CA LYS A 37 -14.77 6.19 -12.37
C LYS A 37 -14.08 4.91 -11.87
N VAL A 38 -14.74 4.12 -11.02
CA VAL A 38 -14.26 2.81 -10.53
C VAL A 38 -15.18 1.65 -10.90
N ALA A 39 -16.10 1.86 -11.85
CA ALA A 39 -17.07 0.84 -12.31
C ALA A 39 -16.41 -0.36 -12.97
N PHE A 40 -15.28 -0.15 -13.65
CA PHE A 40 -14.47 -1.20 -14.26
C PHE A 40 -13.02 -1.10 -13.80
N GLY A 41 -12.37 -2.26 -13.75
CA GLY A 41 -10.95 -2.37 -13.51
C GLY A 41 -10.24 -3.13 -14.62
N ALA A 42 -8.96 -2.83 -14.80
CA ALA A 42 -8.03 -3.55 -15.64
C ALA A 42 -6.74 -3.81 -14.87
N LYS A 43 -6.15 -5.00 -15.03
CA LYS A 43 -4.89 -5.36 -14.38
C LYS A 43 -4.00 -6.17 -15.30
N ILE A 44 -2.69 -6.09 -15.06
CA ILE A 44 -1.72 -7.05 -15.62
C ILE A 44 -1.82 -8.36 -14.83
N ASP A 45 -2.02 -9.47 -15.53
CA ASP A 45 -2.05 -10.79 -14.90
C ASP A 45 -0.70 -11.13 -14.26
N GLY A 46 -0.73 -11.68 -13.05
CA GLY A 46 0.48 -11.93 -12.26
C GLY A 46 1.07 -10.69 -11.57
N TRP A 47 0.64 -9.47 -11.90
CA TRP A 47 1.13 -8.23 -11.28
C TRP A 47 0.01 -7.46 -10.57
N VAL A 48 -0.34 -7.93 -9.38
CA VAL A 48 -1.55 -7.52 -8.65
C VAL A 48 -1.62 -6.03 -8.28
N THR A 49 -0.48 -5.34 -8.17
CA THR A 49 -0.43 -3.89 -7.86
C THR A 49 -0.54 -3.00 -9.09
N MET A 50 -0.43 -3.55 -10.30
CA MET A 50 -0.53 -2.83 -11.56
C MET A 50 -1.98 -2.86 -12.04
N VAL A 51 -2.75 -1.86 -11.59
CA VAL A 51 -4.20 -1.75 -11.80
C VAL A 51 -4.57 -0.35 -12.31
N GLY A 52 -5.51 -0.30 -13.26
CA GLY A 52 -6.22 0.90 -13.70
C GLY A 52 -7.73 0.75 -13.50
N HIS A 53 -8.42 1.87 -13.37
CA HIS A 53 -9.87 1.94 -13.19
C HIS A 53 -10.49 2.89 -14.21
N GLY A 54 -11.76 2.68 -14.55
CA GLY A 54 -12.49 3.56 -15.44
C GLY A 54 -13.99 3.28 -15.50
N GLU A 55 -14.71 4.16 -16.19
CA GLU A 55 -16.16 4.06 -16.44
C GLU A 55 -16.52 2.96 -17.44
N THR A 56 -15.55 2.53 -18.25
CA THR A 56 -15.65 1.41 -19.19
C THR A 56 -14.38 0.55 -19.12
N PRO A 57 -14.39 -0.70 -19.65
CA PRO A 57 -13.19 -1.53 -19.76
C PRO A 57 -12.04 -0.83 -20.49
N GLU A 58 -12.31 -0.09 -21.56
CA GLU A 58 -11.31 0.61 -22.38
C GLU A 58 -10.64 1.71 -21.57
N ARG A 59 -11.43 2.52 -20.85
CA ARG A 59 -10.91 3.56 -19.95
C ARG A 59 -10.06 2.98 -18.82
N ALA A 60 -10.44 1.81 -18.29
CA ALA A 60 -9.63 1.13 -17.29
C ALA A 60 -8.28 0.66 -17.86
N ILE A 61 -8.25 0.16 -19.10
CA ILE A 61 -7.02 -0.21 -19.81
C ILE A 61 -6.15 1.02 -20.10
N GLU A 62 -6.74 2.14 -20.53
CA GLU A 62 -6.01 3.41 -20.74
C GLU A 62 -5.34 3.87 -19.43
N ALA A 63 -6.07 3.87 -18.33
CA ALA A 63 -5.54 4.22 -17.01
C ALA A 63 -4.41 3.27 -16.58
N LEU A 64 -4.57 1.97 -16.83
CA LEU A 64 -3.55 0.96 -16.57
C LEU A 64 -2.27 1.23 -17.39
N LYS A 65 -2.41 1.59 -18.68
CA LYS A 65 -1.28 1.91 -19.57
C LYS A 65 -0.52 3.15 -19.11
N VAL A 66 -1.23 4.20 -18.68
CA VAL A 66 -0.61 5.39 -18.09
C VAL A 66 0.23 5.01 -16.86
N ARG A 67 -0.34 4.22 -15.94
CA ARG A 67 0.35 3.77 -14.73
C ARG A 67 1.56 2.89 -15.05
N PHE A 68 1.45 1.98 -16.02
CA PHE A 68 2.56 1.16 -16.49
C PHE A 68 3.71 2.01 -17.02
N ASN A 69 3.42 3.01 -17.86
CA ASN A 69 4.44 3.89 -18.43
C ASN A 69 5.14 4.74 -17.36
N GLN A 70 4.40 5.21 -16.35
CA GLN A 70 4.98 5.88 -15.19
C GLN A 70 5.92 4.94 -14.43
N TYR A 71 5.47 3.72 -14.10
CA TYR A 71 6.31 2.72 -13.43
C TYR A 71 7.58 2.42 -14.23
N LYS A 72 7.44 2.22 -15.54
CA LYS A 72 8.56 1.99 -16.47
C LYS A 72 9.54 3.16 -16.50
N GLY A 73 9.06 4.39 -16.39
CA GLY A 73 9.91 5.59 -16.31
C GLY A 73 10.76 5.65 -15.04
N TYR A 74 10.25 5.16 -13.90
CA TYR A 74 10.97 5.18 -12.62
C TYR A 74 11.83 3.93 -12.36
N ASN A 75 11.55 2.81 -13.03
CA ASN A 75 12.17 1.52 -12.74
C ASN A 75 13.08 1.07 -13.88
N LYS A 76 14.34 0.77 -13.55
CA LYS A 76 15.32 0.27 -14.53
C LYS A 76 14.97 -1.11 -15.09
N LYS A 77 14.20 -1.91 -14.35
CA LYS A 77 13.80 -3.27 -14.71
C LYS A 77 12.31 -3.44 -14.57
N LEU A 78 11.73 -4.12 -15.56
CA LEU A 78 10.35 -4.57 -15.51
C LEU A 78 10.29 -6.06 -15.17
N PRO A 79 9.24 -6.52 -14.48
CA PRO A 79 8.95 -7.95 -14.38
C PRO A 79 8.84 -8.60 -15.76
N GLU A 80 9.15 -9.88 -15.85
CA GLU A 80 8.91 -10.61 -17.11
C GLU A 80 7.40 -10.81 -17.31
N PRO A 81 6.88 -10.69 -18.54
CA PRO A 81 5.51 -11.06 -18.84
C PRO A 81 5.20 -12.50 -18.42
N HIS A 82 3.96 -12.75 -18.02
CA HIS A 82 3.49 -14.06 -17.51
C HIS A 82 4.15 -14.54 -16.21
N THR A 83 4.92 -13.69 -15.52
CA THR A 83 5.45 -14.01 -14.19
C THR A 83 4.59 -13.40 -13.09
N HIS A 84 4.62 -14.06 -11.93
CA HIS A 84 4.00 -13.53 -10.73
C HIS A 84 4.94 -12.55 -10.04
N VAL A 85 4.52 -11.29 -9.93
CA VAL A 85 5.19 -10.28 -9.12
C VAL A 85 4.74 -10.46 -7.67
N PRO A 86 5.66 -10.81 -6.74
CA PRO A 86 5.29 -10.98 -5.34
C PRO A 86 4.74 -9.67 -4.77
N LEU A 87 3.61 -9.76 -4.07
CA LEU A 87 3.10 -8.65 -3.29
C LEU A 87 4.02 -8.44 -2.08
N LYS A 88 4.67 -7.29 -2.01
CA LYS A 88 5.51 -6.90 -0.87
C LYS A 88 4.69 -6.01 0.05
N PHE A 89 4.40 -6.52 1.24
CA PHE A 89 3.82 -5.72 2.32
C PHE A 89 4.94 -5.02 3.10
N ALA A 90 4.58 -3.95 3.81
CA ALA A 90 5.46 -3.41 4.84
C ALA A 90 5.68 -4.48 5.94
N PRO A 91 6.85 -4.48 6.60
CA PRO A 91 7.11 -5.37 7.74
C PRO A 91 6.04 -5.23 8.83
N SER A 92 5.92 -6.24 9.69
CA SER A 92 5.01 -6.22 10.85
C SER A 92 5.76 -6.51 12.16
N ASP A 93 7.09 -6.47 12.14
CA ASP A 93 7.94 -6.91 13.23
C ASP A 93 7.82 -6.00 14.46
N LYS A 94 7.57 -4.70 14.27
CA LYS A 94 7.40 -3.76 15.39
C LYS A 94 6.02 -3.88 15.99
N ILE A 95 4.97 -3.85 15.16
CA ILE A 95 3.58 -3.88 15.67
C ILE A 95 3.26 -5.21 16.35
N SER A 96 3.80 -6.33 15.86
CA SER A 96 3.57 -7.67 16.43
C SER A 96 4.04 -7.80 17.89
N LYS A 97 5.02 -6.99 18.32
CA LYS A 97 5.51 -6.99 19.72
C LYS A 97 4.47 -6.50 20.72
N TYR A 98 3.42 -5.84 20.25
CA TYR A 98 2.40 -5.22 21.08
C TYR A 98 1.02 -5.85 20.88
N GLU A 99 0.92 -7.08 20.36
CA GLU A 99 -0.35 -7.74 20.02
C GLU A 99 -1.39 -7.66 21.15
N THR A 100 -1.02 -7.97 22.39
CA THR A 100 -1.95 -7.88 23.54
C THR A 100 -2.49 -6.46 23.77
N ILE A 101 -1.63 -5.44 23.63
CA ILE A 101 -2.05 -4.03 23.75
C ILE A 101 -2.92 -3.65 22.56
N ALA A 102 -2.57 -4.10 21.35
CA ALA A 102 -3.31 -3.80 20.13
C ALA A 102 -4.73 -4.40 20.18
N ILE A 103 -4.89 -5.65 20.64
CA ILE A 103 -6.21 -6.28 20.82
C ILE A 103 -7.08 -5.44 21.78
N ASP A 104 -6.54 -5.07 22.94
CA ASP A 104 -7.26 -4.25 23.93
C ASP A 104 -7.60 -2.86 23.39
N TYR A 105 -6.66 -2.23 22.69
CA TYR A 105 -6.80 -0.90 22.12
C TYR A 105 -7.84 -0.86 21.01
N PHE A 106 -7.77 -1.77 20.04
CA PHE A 106 -8.72 -1.84 18.94
C PHE A 106 -10.14 -2.09 19.45
N LEU A 107 -10.31 -3.01 20.40
CA LEU A 107 -11.61 -3.29 20.98
C LEU A 107 -12.15 -2.06 21.73
N LYS A 108 -11.35 -1.51 22.66
CA LYS A 108 -11.85 -0.46 23.56
C LYS A 108 -11.94 0.90 22.89
N VAL A 109 -11.00 1.27 22.02
CA VAL A 109 -10.94 2.61 21.41
C VAL A 109 -11.68 2.63 20.08
N LEU A 110 -11.36 1.70 19.17
CA LEU A 110 -11.88 1.70 17.80
C LEU A 110 -13.16 0.89 17.61
N ASP A 111 -13.56 0.09 18.60
CA ASP A 111 -14.68 -0.86 18.49
C ASP A 111 -14.48 -1.85 17.33
N MET A 112 -13.25 -2.35 17.18
CA MET A 112 -12.83 -3.23 16.11
C MET A 112 -12.13 -4.49 16.65
N ASP A 113 -12.28 -5.61 15.95
CA ASP A 113 -11.51 -6.81 16.24
C ASP A 113 -10.16 -6.77 15.50
N TYR A 114 -9.08 -6.60 16.26
CA TYR A 114 -7.71 -6.62 15.74
C TYR A 114 -7.37 -7.93 15.01
N LYS A 115 -7.93 -9.07 15.42
CA LYS A 115 -7.57 -10.36 14.80
C LYS A 115 -8.17 -10.57 13.42
N ASN A 116 -9.16 -9.77 13.04
CA ASN A 116 -9.80 -9.83 11.73
C ASN A 116 -9.18 -8.84 10.72
N GLY A 117 -8.12 -8.12 11.10
CA GLY A 117 -7.44 -7.15 10.25
C GLY A 117 -6.02 -7.57 9.86
N PHE A 118 -5.47 -6.89 8.85
CA PHE A 118 -4.04 -6.93 8.55
C PHE A 118 -3.43 -5.57 8.90
N TYR A 119 -2.43 -5.57 9.77
CA TYR A 119 -1.73 -4.36 10.20
C TYR A 119 -0.23 -4.55 10.05
N SER A 120 0.44 -3.50 9.59
CA SER A 120 1.87 -3.48 9.38
C SER A 120 2.52 -2.36 10.19
N ASP A 121 3.84 -2.32 10.20
CA ASP A 121 4.64 -1.24 10.80
C ASP A 121 4.38 0.11 10.11
N GLY A 122 3.71 0.12 8.96
CA GLY A 122 3.25 1.33 8.27
C GLY A 122 1.79 1.73 8.54
N SER A 123 1.04 0.95 9.31
CA SER A 123 -0.36 1.28 9.64
C SER A 123 -0.42 2.41 10.68
N SER A 124 -1.33 3.36 10.50
CA SER A 124 -1.58 4.51 11.39
C SER A 124 -3.06 4.64 11.76
N LEU A 125 -3.38 5.44 12.78
CA LEU A 125 -4.79 5.72 13.15
C LEU A 125 -5.53 6.47 12.05
N ALA A 126 -4.82 7.27 11.25
CA ALA A 126 -5.39 7.95 10.09
C ALA A 126 -5.94 6.98 9.02
N ASN A 127 -5.47 5.72 8.97
CA ASN A 127 -6.01 4.72 8.04
C ASN A 127 -7.46 4.29 8.35
N PHE A 128 -7.99 4.65 9.52
CA PHE A 128 -9.35 4.33 9.95
C PHE A 128 -10.32 5.53 9.80
N GLY A 129 -9.86 6.61 9.16
CA GLY A 129 -10.67 7.79 8.86
C GLY A 129 -11.82 7.50 7.88
N LEU A 130 -12.90 8.27 8.00
CA LEU A 130 -14.06 8.25 7.10
C LEU A 130 -13.80 9.10 5.84
N MET A 131 -14.59 8.90 4.79
CA MET A 131 -14.41 9.58 3.49
C MET A 131 -14.72 11.10 3.49
N ASN A 132 -15.06 11.69 4.63
CA ASN A 132 -15.40 13.11 4.79
C ASN A 132 -14.45 13.80 5.78
N GLU A 133 -13.87 14.93 5.41
CA GLU A 133 -12.93 15.72 6.21
C GLU A 133 -13.50 16.13 7.58
N ASP A 134 -14.74 16.63 7.65
CA ASP A 134 -15.39 17.00 8.92
C ASP A 134 -15.62 15.78 9.83
N GLN A 135 -15.74 14.60 9.24
CA GLN A 135 -15.86 13.34 9.99
C GLN A 135 -14.48 12.85 10.44
N ASN A 136 -13.43 13.11 9.66
CA ASN A 136 -12.06 12.77 10.03
C ASN A 136 -11.55 13.57 11.23
N ASP A 137 -11.79 14.87 11.28
CA ASP A 137 -11.36 15.69 12.42
C ASP A 137 -12.12 15.33 13.71
N ARG A 138 -13.39 14.95 13.59
CA ARG A 138 -14.18 14.44 14.72
C ARG A 138 -13.68 13.07 15.17
N ALA A 139 -13.41 12.15 14.23
CA ALA A 139 -12.89 10.83 14.52
C ALA A 139 -11.51 10.93 15.21
N LYS A 140 -10.61 11.78 14.70
CA LYS A 140 -9.30 12.05 15.28
C LYS A 140 -9.41 12.48 16.74
N ARG A 141 -10.21 13.51 17.01
CA ARG A 141 -10.43 13.99 18.39
C ARG A 141 -11.03 12.92 19.30
N ALA A 142 -12.05 12.20 18.82
CA ALA A 142 -12.68 11.14 19.60
C ALA A 142 -11.68 10.01 19.97
N ILE A 143 -10.82 9.62 19.05
CA ILE A 143 -9.78 8.60 19.30
C ILE A 143 -8.76 9.11 20.32
N ILE A 144 -8.30 10.36 20.20
CA ILE A 144 -7.35 10.99 21.14
C ILE A 144 -7.97 11.06 22.55
N GLU A 145 -9.18 11.61 22.68
CA GLU A 145 -9.89 11.75 23.96
C GLU A 145 -10.14 10.40 24.63
N LYS A 146 -10.58 9.40 23.85
CA LYS A 146 -10.84 8.05 24.36
C LYS A 146 -9.55 7.33 24.76
N THR A 147 -8.46 7.57 24.05
CA THR A 147 -7.13 7.06 24.43
C THR A 147 -6.67 7.67 25.74
N GLN A 148 -6.78 8.99 25.89
CA GLN A 148 -6.45 9.70 27.13
C GLN A 148 -7.31 9.20 28.30
N ALA A 149 -8.61 9.00 28.11
CA ALA A 149 -9.51 8.54 29.16
C ALA A 149 -9.22 7.11 29.62
N LEU A 150 -8.84 6.20 28.71
CA LEU A 150 -8.62 4.78 29.02
C LEU A 150 -7.19 4.45 29.46
N TYR A 151 -6.20 5.16 28.92
CA TYR A 151 -4.78 4.85 29.10
C TYR A 151 -3.99 5.99 29.75
N GLY A 152 -4.59 7.16 29.97
CA GLY A 152 -3.92 8.28 30.63
C GLY A 152 -2.85 8.98 29.79
N ILE A 153 -2.77 8.70 28.49
CA ILE A 153 -1.75 9.25 27.59
C ILE A 153 -2.35 10.11 26.47
N ASP A 154 -1.61 11.15 26.10
CA ASP A 154 -1.89 11.92 24.89
C ASP A 154 -1.12 11.31 23.70
N ILE A 155 -1.81 11.21 22.56
CA ILE A 155 -1.30 10.64 21.31
C ILE A 155 -1.47 11.60 20.13
N THR A 156 -1.74 12.89 20.41
CA THR A 156 -1.94 13.91 19.37
C THR A 156 -0.77 13.97 18.38
N ASP A 157 0.47 13.87 18.86
CA ASP A 157 1.71 13.83 18.07
C ASP A 157 1.93 12.50 17.33
N LEU A 158 1.24 11.44 17.72
CA LEU A 158 1.40 10.09 17.14
C LEU A 158 0.27 9.70 16.19
N TYR A 159 -0.82 10.45 16.12
CA TYR A 159 -2.03 10.05 15.40
C TYR A 159 -1.79 9.69 13.93
N ASP A 160 -1.01 10.53 13.24
CA ASP A 160 -0.67 10.34 11.83
C ASP A 160 0.56 9.42 11.63
N GLY A 161 1.19 9.01 12.74
CA GLY A 161 2.34 8.13 12.77
C GLY A 161 1.98 6.64 12.91
N PRO A 162 2.99 5.76 12.89
CA PRO A 162 2.78 4.31 13.03
C PRO A 162 2.10 3.91 14.35
N LEU A 163 1.13 2.99 14.27
CA LEU A 163 0.38 2.45 15.41
C LEU A 163 1.29 1.90 16.51
N TYR A 164 2.42 1.29 16.15
CA TYR A 164 3.33 0.71 17.14
C TYR A 164 3.89 1.76 18.12
N LEU A 165 3.99 3.04 17.72
CA LEU A 165 4.42 4.12 18.62
C LEU A 165 3.36 4.44 19.67
N VAL A 166 2.09 4.38 19.30
CA VAL A 166 0.98 4.53 20.26
C VAL A 166 1.03 3.39 21.27
N PHE A 167 1.20 2.15 20.82
CA PHE A 167 1.26 0.99 21.72
C PHE A 167 2.50 0.98 22.60
N GLU A 168 3.63 1.45 22.10
CA GLU A 168 4.84 1.67 22.88
C GLU A 168 4.59 2.67 24.01
N ARG A 169 3.98 3.82 23.72
CA ARG A 169 3.64 4.81 24.75
C ARG A 169 2.66 4.27 25.79
N ILE A 170 1.66 3.48 25.38
CA ILE A 170 0.75 2.81 26.32
C ILE A 170 1.54 1.85 27.21
N LYS A 171 2.44 1.04 26.62
CA LYS A 171 3.27 0.10 27.38
C LYS A 171 4.11 0.83 28.42
N GLU A 172 4.79 1.90 28.04
CA GLU A 172 5.65 2.70 28.92
C GLU A 172 4.86 3.36 30.06
N SER A 173 3.65 3.85 29.79
CA SER A 173 2.78 4.45 30.82
C SER A 173 2.32 3.47 31.90
N LYS A 174 2.30 2.16 31.60
CA LYS A 174 1.88 1.09 32.51
C LYS A 174 3.04 0.48 33.33
N VAL A 175 4.29 0.90 33.09
CA VAL A 175 5.48 0.39 33.78
C VAL A 175 5.84 1.25 35.02
N LEU A 176 4.99 2.20 35.40
CA LEU A 176 5.10 2.99 36.64
C LEU A 176 4.15 2.46 37.72
#